data_AF-A0A095ARW5-F1
#
_entry.id   AF-A0A095ARW5-F1
#
_cell.length_a   1.000
_cell.length_b   1.000
_cell.length_c   1.000
_cell.angle_alpha   90.00
_cell.angle_beta   90.00
_cell.angle_gamma   90.00
#
_symmetry.space_group_name_H-M   'P 1'
#
loop_
_entity.id
_entity.type
_entity.pdbx_description
1 polymer ?
#
loop_
_entity_poly.entity_id
_entity_poly.type
_entity_poly.pdbx_seq_one_letter_code
_entity_poly.pdbx_strand_id
1 'polypeptide(L)'
;MMRWSPALPPRPGCPHRRLRHLLVRELPQGLAPGASTFRPWASASFVGARHLFPCVLAAGDSEPVRRALHDRLNTAEWTLPGHIVADVVVECGTEPQTLRIEILTVED
;
A
#
# COMPACT_ATOMS: atom_id res chain seq x y z
N MET A 1 -33.39 -27.06 -16.78
CA MET A 1 -32.16 -27.53 -16.10
C MET A 1 -31.39 -26.31 -15.63
N MET A 2 -31.33 -26.07 -14.32
CA MET A 2 -30.53 -24.97 -13.76
C MET A 2 -29.06 -25.31 -13.91
N ARG A 3 -28.32 -24.47 -14.63
CA ARG A 3 -26.88 -24.61 -14.83
C ARG A 3 -26.20 -24.12 -13.56
N TRP A 4 -25.74 -25.05 -12.73
CA TRP A 4 -24.85 -24.76 -11.61
C TRP A 4 -23.55 -24.19 -12.18
N SER A 5 -23.35 -22.88 -12.07
CA SER A 5 -22.02 -22.29 -12.14
C SER A 5 -21.44 -22.39 -10.73
N PRO A 6 -20.22 -22.92 -10.52
CA PRO A 6 -19.55 -22.73 -9.25
C PRO A 6 -19.38 -21.22 -9.13
N ALA A 7 -20.13 -20.60 -8.22
CA ALA A 7 -19.96 -19.20 -7.92
C ALA A 7 -18.51 -19.05 -7.50
N LEU A 8 -17.67 -18.49 -8.39
CA LEU A 8 -16.38 -17.98 -7.97
C LEU A 8 -16.68 -17.10 -6.75
N PRO A 9 -16.01 -17.30 -5.61
CA PRO A 9 -16.16 -16.36 -4.51
C PRO A 9 -15.97 -14.95 -5.08
N PRO A 10 -16.81 -13.97 -4.69
CA PRO A 10 -16.65 -12.62 -5.17
C PRO A 10 -15.21 -12.22 -4.90
N ARG A 11 -14.43 -11.99 -5.97
CA ARG A 11 -13.03 -11.59 -5.81
C ARG A 11 -13.03 -10.39 -4.88
N PRO A 12 -12.24 -10.42 -3.79
CA PRO A 12 -12.24 -9.32 -2.86
C PRO A 12 -11.92 -8.05 -3.64
N GLY A 13 -12.79 -7.04 -3.52
CA GLY A 13 -12.64 -5.81 -4.30
C GLY A 13 -11.27 -5.16 -4.04
N CYS A 14 -10.75 -4.45 -5.05
CA CYS A 14 -9.42 -3.83 -5.00
C CYS A 14 -9.12 -3.16 -3.63
N PRO A 15 -8.02 -3.51 -2.95
CA PRO A 15 -7.76 -3.06 -1.59
C PRO A 15 -7.29 -1.61 -1.53
N HIS A 16 -6.96 -0.98 -2.67
CA HIS A 16 -6.24 0.28 -2.74
C HIS A 16 -6.85 1.40 -1.89
N ARG A 17 -8.18 1.57 -1.93
CA ARG A 17 -8.85 2.62 -1.15
C ARG A 17 -8.80 2.35 0.36
N ARG A 18 -8.98 1.10 0.77
CA ARG A 18 -8.90 0.68 2.19
C ARG A 18 -7.46 0.82 2.69
N LEU A 19 -6.51 0.33 1.91
CA LEU A 19 -5.09 0.45 2.19
C LEU A 19 -4.65 1.92 2.31
N ARG A 20 -5.10 2.81 1.41
CA ARG A 20 -4.85 4.26 1.53
C ARG A 20 -5.33 4.79 2.88
N HIS A 21 -6.54 4.42 3.29
CA HIS A 21 -7.11 4.90 4.55
C HIS A 21 -6.30 4.43 5.76
N LEU A 22 -5.88 3.16 5.78
CA LEU A 22 -5.01 2.62 6.84
C LEU A 22 -3.65 3.32 6.84
N LEU A 23 -3.02 3.45 5.67
CA LEU A 23 -1.73 4.10 5.52
C LEU A 23 -1.74 5.53 6.07
N VAL A 24 -2.80 6.30 5.80
CA VAL A 24 -2.92 7.69 6.30
C VAL A 24 -2.89 7.77 7.83
N ARG A 25 -3.41 6.76 8.54
CA ARG A 25 -3.36 6.71 10.00
C ARG A 25 -1.94 6.47 10.52
N GLU A 26 -1.13 5.79 9.71
CA GLU A 26 0.28 5.51 9.99
C GLU A 26 1.23 6.60 9.47
N LEU A 27 0.75 7.69 8.87
CA LEU A 27 1.65 8.76 8.43
C LEU A 27 2.05 9.64 9.64
N PRO A 28 3.33 10.08 9.72
CA PRO A 28 3.74 11.02 10.75
C PRO A 28 3.14 12.40 10.46
N GLN A 29 3.06 13.23 11.49
CA GLN A 29 2.66 14.63 11.32
C GLN A 29 3.60 15.33 10.33
N GLY A 30 3.03 16.19 9.48
CA GLY A 30 3.79 16.91 8.46
C GLY A 30 4.06 16.11 7.18
N LEU A 31 3.62 14.85 7.06
CA LEU A 31 3.68 14.10 5.80
C LEU A 31 2.28 13.95 5.20
N ALA A 32 2.08 14.52 4.01
CA ALA A 32 0.80 14.50 3.32
C ALA A 32 0.80 13.51 2.14
N PRO A 33 -0.22 12.65 2.01
CA PRO A 33 -0.34 11.73 0.88
C PRO A 33 -0.86 12.43 -0.38
N GLY A 34 -0.17 12.26 -1.50
CA GLY A 34 -0.59 12.73 -2.83
C GLY A 34 -1.61 11.82 -3.50
N ALA A 35 -1.82 12.00 -4.80
CA ALA A 35 -2.64 11.11 -5.63
C ALA A 35 -1.97 9.74 -5.74
N SER A 36 -2.69 8.70 -5.32
CA SER A 36 -2.17 7.33 -5.31
C SER A 36 -2.60 6.54 -6.54
N THR A 37 -1.77 5.61 -6.95
CA THR A 37 -2.03 4.72 -8.09
C THR A 37 -1.84 3.27 -7.67
N PHE A 38 -2.35 2.35 -8.46
CA PHE A 38 -2.06 0.93 -8.30
C PHE A 38 -2.02 0.23 -9.64
N ARG A 39 -1.32 -0.90 -9.68
CA ARG A 39 -1.26 -1.79 -10.83
C ARG A 39 -1.43 -3.24 -10.38
N PRO A 40 -2.18 -4.07 -11.12
CA PRO A 40 -2.21 -5.51 -10.88
C PRO A 40 -0.79 -6.08 -10.92
N TRP A 41 -0.54 -7.08 -10.07
CA TRP A 41 0.72 -7.80 -10.01
C TRP A 41 0.44 -9.27 -9.74
N ALA A 42 1.22 -10.15 -10.35
CA ALA A 42 1.16 -11.57 -10.08
C ALA A 42 2.55 -12.20 -10.18
N SER A 43 2.73 -13.31 -9.49
CA SER A 43 3.87 -14.21 -9.57
C SER A 43 3.38 -15.62 -9.91
N ALA A 44 4.27 -16.62 -9.88
CA ALA A 44 3.88 -18.01 -10.09
C ALA A 44 2.87 -18.53 -9.05
N SER A 45 2.92 -18.01 -7.82
CA SER A 45 2.13 -18.55 -6.70
C SER A 45 1.13 -17.56 -6.10
N PHE A 46 1.25 -16.28 -6.43
CA PHE A 46 0.45 -15.22 -5.79
C PHE A 46 -0.11 -14.24 -6.81
N VAL A 47 -1.32 -13.78 -6.56
CA VAL A 47 -2.00 -12.71 -7.31
C VAL A 47 -2.26 -11.56 -6.36
N GLY A 48 -2.18 -10.34 -6.87
CA GLY A 48 -2.48 -9.16 -6.08
C GLY A 48 -2.26 -7.86 -6.83
N ALA A 49 -1.77 -6.86 -6.11
CA ALA A 49 -1.57 -5.52 -6.65
C ALA A 49 -0.43 -4.82 -5.95
N ARG A 50 0.18 -3.91 -6.69
CA ARG A 50 1.20 -3.00 -6.19
C ARG A 50 0.66 -1.59 -6.15
N HIS A 51 0.76 -0.96 -5.00
CA HIS A 51 0.19 0.35 -4.70
C HIS A 51 1.30 1.36 -4.51
N LEU A 52 1.15 2.53 -5.11
CA LEU A 52 2.07 3.65 -4.99
C LEU A 52 1.38 4.81 -4.31
N PHE A 53 1.99 5.30 -3.24
CA PHE A 53 1.53 6.44 -2.48
C PHE A 53 2.66 7.49 -2.44
N PRO A 54 2.67 8.43 -3.40
CA PRO A 54 3.52 9.61 -3.30
C PRO A 54 3.12 10.39 -2.04
N CYS A 55 4.11 10.91 -1.34
CA CYS A 55 3.93 11.72 -0.13
C CYS A 55 4.84 12.96 -0.19
N VAL A 56 4.37 14.05 0.39
CA VAL A 56 5.12 15.31 0.48
C VAL A 56 5.29 15.68 1.94
N LEU A 57 6.52 15.91 2.34
CA LEU A 57 6.92 16.37 3.65
C LEU A 57 6.80 17.91 3.69
N ALA A 58 6.18 18.44 4.74
CA ALA A 58 5.97 19.89 4.88
C ALA A 58 7.28 20.67 5.03
N ALA A 59 8.29 20.08 5.70
CA ALA A 59 9.62 20.65 5.90
C ALA A 59 10.61 19.58 6.38
N GLY A 60 11.91 19.82 6.17
CA GLY A 60 12.99 18.96 6.65
C GLY A 60 13.53 18.01 5.58
N ASP A 61 14.42 17.11 6.01
CA ASP A 61 15.05 16.10 5.17
C ASP A 61 14.20 14.81 5.15
N SER A 62 13.97 14.28 3.95
CA SER A 62 13.21 13.05 3.72
C SER A 62 13.89 11.82 4.28
N GLU A 63 15.22 11.74 4.33
CA GLU A 63 15.92 10.49 4.70
C GLU A 63 15.67 9.99 6.15
N PRO A 64 15.77 10.80 7.21
CA PRO A 64 15.44 10.35 8.55
C PRO A 64 13.96 9.97 8.69
N VAL A 65 13.07 10.72 8.03
CA VAL A 65 11.63 10.42 8.01
C VAL A 65 11.37 9.12 7.27
N ARG A 66 12.05 8.88 6.14
CA ARG A 66 11.97 7.66 5.33
C ARG A 66 12.28 6.44 6.17
N ARG A 67 13.40 6.44 6.90
CA ARG A 67 13.82 5.30 7.74
C ARG A 67 12.82 5.04 8.85
N ALA A 68 12.44 6.06 9.63
CA ALA A 68 11.48 5.91 10.72
C ALA A 68 10.10 5.43 10.22
N LEU A 69 9.66 5.96 9.08
CA LEU A 69 8.40 5.55 8.45
C LEU A 69 8.47 4.10 7.96
N HIS A 70 9.57 3.71 7.31
CA HIS A 70 9.76 2.34 6.84
C HIS A 70 9.68 1.33 7.99
N ASP A 71 10.37 1.59 9.10
CA ASP A 71 10.36 0.69 10.26
C ASP A 71 8.96 0.58 10.86
N ARG A 72 8.26 1.71 11.04
CA ARG A 72 6.89 1.72 11.53
C ARG A 72 5.94 0.91 10.64
N LEU A 73 5.96 1.13 9.33
CA LEU A 73 5.04 0.46 8.40
C LEU A 73 5.30 -1.05 8.30
N ASN A 74 6.54 -1.50 8.49
CA ASN A 74 6.88 -2.93 8.55
C ASN A 74 6.38 -3.60 9.83
N THR A 75 6.24 -2.85 10.92
CA THR A 75 5.65 -3.35 12.17
C THR A 75 4.14 -3.15 12.29
N ALA A 76 3.53 -2.44 11.34
CA ALA A 76 2.11 -2.11 11.39
C ALA A 76 1.24 -3.34 11.09
N GLU A 77 0.16 -3.50 11.84
CA GLU A 77 -0.83 -4.52 11.58
C GLU A 77 -1.84 -4.03 10.53
N TRP A 78 -1.82 -4.67 9.36
CA TRP A 78 -2.68 -4.30 8.23
C TRP A 78 -3.95 -5.13 8.20
N THR A 79 -5.06 -4.58 8.71
CA THR A 79 -6.38 -5.25 8.61
C THR A 79 -7.01 -5.01 7.23
N LEU A 80 -6.70 -5.87 6.25
CA LEU A 80 -7.22 -5.79 4.88
C LEU A 80 -8.00 -7.06 4.49
N PRO A 81 -9.29 -7.19 4.84
CA PRO A 81 -10.05 -8.40 4.52
C PRO A 81 -9.95 -8.82 3.04
N GLY A 82 -9.56 -10.08 2.82
CA GLY A 82 -9.30 -10.72 1.53
C GLY A 82 -7.95 -10.40 0.90
N HIS A 83 -7.07 -9.69 1.60
CA HIS A 83 -5.73 -9.35 1.12
C HIS A 83 -4.71 -9.32 2.27
N ILE A 84 -3.47 -9.66 1.96
CA ILE A 84 -2.34 -9.56 2.89
C ILE A 84 -1.34 -8.57 2.33
N VAL A 85 -0.76 -7.70 3.18
CA VAL A 85 0.41 -6.91 2.81
C VAL A 85 1.61 -7.83 2.79
N ALA A 86 2.18 -8.06 1.61
CA ALA A 86 3.32 -8.94 1.41
C ALA A 86 4.66 -8.20 1.55
N ASP A 87 4.68 -6.90 1.23
CA ASP A 87 5.89 -6.09 1.29
C ASP A 87 5.56 -4.59 1.39
N VAL A 88 6.45 -3.83 2.03
CA VAL A 88 6.38 -2.37 2.15
C VAL A 88 7.76 -1.77 1.94
N VAL A 89 7.85 -0.82 1.00
CA VAL A 89 9.08 -0.09 0.71
C VAL A 89 8.80 1.41 0.80
N VAL A 90 9.75 2.15 1.39
CA VAL A 90 9.70 3.62 1.49
C VAL A 90 11.00 4.19 0.93
N GLU A 91 10.85 5.02 -0.10
CA GLU A 91 11.96 5.62 -0.84
C GLU A 91 11.90 7.14 -0.78
N CYS A 92 13.07 7.78 -0.81
CA CYS A 92 13.17 9.20 -1.10
C CYS A 92 12.87 9.43 -2.59
N GLY A 93 12.08 10.46 -2.88
CA GLY A 93 11.89 10.92 -4.25
C GLY A 93 13.07 11.75 -4.73
N THR A 94 12.92 12.34 -5.91
CA THR A 94 13.96 13.19 -6.51
C THR A 94 14.12 14.53 -5.79
N GLU A 95 13.07 15.01 -5.13
CA GLU A 95 13.10 16.23 -4.34
C GLU A 95 13.30 15.92 -2.85
N PRO A 96 14.02 16.77 -2.08
CA PRO A 96 14.34 16.52 -0.66
C PRO A 96 13.13 16.35 0.27
N GLN A 97 11.94 16.78 -0.16
CA GLN A 97 10.70 16.71 0.61
C GLN A 97 9.74 15.65 0.09
N THR A 98 10.16 14.87 -0.90
CA THR A 98 9.29 13.86 -1.52
C THR A 98 9.64 12.48 -1.02
N LEU A 99 8.61 11.72 -0.66
CA LEU A 99 8.71 10.31 -0.30
C LEU A 99 7.76 9.50 -1.19
N ARG A 100 8.13 8.25 -1.46
CA ARG A 100 7.27 7.30 -2.15
C ARG A 100 7.14 6.05 -1.32
N ILE A 101 5.91 5.69 -0.99
CA ILE A 101 5.59 4.45 -0.30
C ILE A 101 5.03 3.49 -1.33
N GLU A 102 5.68 2.34 -1.49
CA GLU A 102 5.24 1.23 -2.32
C GLU A 102 4.78 0.10 -1.39
N ILE A 103 3.55 -0.39 -1.60
CA ILE A 103 3.00 -1.51 -0.83
C ILE A 103 2.55 -2.59 -1.79
N LEU A 104 3.03 -3.81 -1.57
CA LEU A 104 2.59 -4.99 -2.29
C LEU A 104 1.53 -5.70 -1.46
N THR A 105 0.37 -5.96 -2.08
CA THR A 105 -0.67 -6.82 -1.48
C THR A 105 -0.87 -8.05 -2.34
N VAL A 106 -1.14 -9.17 -1.69
CA VAL A 106 -1.60 -10.42 -2.32
C VAL A 106 -3.01 -10.75 -1.83
N GLU A 107 -3.76 -11.50 -2.62
CA GLU A 107 -5.04 -12.09 -2.18
C GLU A 107 -4.75 -13.16 -1.10
N ASP A 108 -5.59 -13.20 -0.06
CA ASP A 108 -5.57 -14.21 1.03
C ASP A 108 -6.31 -15.49 0.60
#